data_AF-A0A1I6FBF4-F1
#
_entry.id   AF-A0A1I6FBF4-F1
#
_cell.length_a   1.000
_cell.length_b   1.000
_cell.length_c   1.000
_cell.angle_alpha   90.00
_cell.angle_beta   90.00
_cell.angle_gamma   90.00
#
_symmetry.space_group_name_H-M   'P 1'
#
loop_
_entity.id
_entity.type
_entity.pdbx_description
1 polymer ?
#
loop_
_entity_poly.entity_id
_entity_poly.type
_entity_poly.pdbx_seq_one_letter_code
_entity_poly.pdbx_strand_id
1 'polypeptide(L)'
;MNTSEWSAGENSPLLLMRFEPQVLTEEFGIVFTEDVDELGPLKLAVLERSFGTMGLVRYVDSSMRGTAVYVDEAADLELAHRAVVSEFGLTGQDISWAARTAGLLNAVRDNARLREVLASFGFDVSRAGVRGTASIESGLPLEPLAGDFAGGRFYLCGDAEWERQVLYASAEGQAGLIASSLREALQLVIGLPSWQDCLTCAGGVRIDLTADAAEASELLSLDLPPQDVLLNRLHAAVARSAPEFVFRDETGEYEGLDGSSLPETSPKTGGHVGYGRREASGTIQ
;
A
#
# COMPACT_ATOMS: atom_id res chain seq x y z
N MET A 1 -2.05 37.43 -25.84
CA MET A 1 -3.05 37.73 -24.79
C MET A 1 -3.35 36.41 -24.08
N ASN A 2 -3.12 36.40 -22.77
CA ASN A 2 -3.21 35.30 -21.79
C ASN A 2 -2.42 34.02 -22.08
N THR A 3 -1.11 34.08 -21.83
CA THR A 3 -0.37 32.94 -21.26
C THR A 3 -0.83 32.80 -19.81
N SER A 4 -1.69 31.83 -19.52
CA SER A 4 -1.96 31.44 -18.14
C SER A 4 -0.63 30.99 -17.52
N GLU A 5 -0.14 31.74 -16.54
CA GLU A 5 1.07 31.44 -15.77
C GLU A 5 0.84 30.14 -14.99
N TRP A 6 1.14 29.00 -15.61
CA TRP A 6 1.32 27.73 -14.91
C TRP A 6 2.73 27.76 -14.29
N SER A 7 2.83 28.07 -13.00
CA SER A 7 4.10 28.08 -12.27
C SER A 7 4.48 26.63 -11.93
N ALA A 8 5.54 26.09 -12.53
CA ALA A 8 5.98 24.71 -12.29
C ALA A 8 6.31 24.39 -10.80
N GLY A 9 6.38 25.40 -9.92
CA GLY A 9 6.72 25.27 -8.51
C GLY A 9 5.56 25.14 -7.51
N GLU A 10 4.30 25.40 -7.90
CA GLU A 10 3.14 25.42 -6.99
C GLU A 10 2.08 24.35 -7.37
N ASN A 11 2.52 23.23 -7.92
CA ASN A 11 1.62 22.19 -8.42
C ASN A 11 1.93 20.82 -7.83
N SER A 12 0.89 20.09 -7.46
CA SER A 12 0.98 18.72 -6.97
C SER A 12 0.62 17.71 -8.06
N PRO A 13 1.44 16.67 -8.29
CA PRO A 13 1.06 15.59 -9.19
C PRO A 13 -0.17 14.88 -8.63
N LEU A 14 -1.15 14.58 -9.48
CA LEU A 14 -2.41 13.95 -9.12
C LEU A 14 -2.48 12.49 -9.60
N LEU A 15 -2.18 12.24 -10.88
CA LEU A 15 -2.15 10.89 -11.49
C LEU A 15 -1.45 10.88 -12.85
N LEU A 16 -1.11 9.70 -13.37
CA LEU A 16 -0.66 9.49 -14.74
C LEU A 16 -1.70 8.69 -15.51
N MET A 17 -2.32 9.31 -16.52
CA MET A 17 -3.19 8.63 -17.48
C MET A 17 -2.33 7.91 -18.51
N ARG A 18 -2.72 6.71 -18.94
CA ARG A 18 -2.05 5.98 -20.03
C ARG A 18 -2.34 6.54 -21.42
N PHE A 19 -3.20 7.56 -21.52
CA PHE A 19 -3.49 8.25 -22.76
C PHE A 19 -2.37 9.20 -23.16
N GLU A 20 -1.94 9.11 -24.42
CA GLU A 20 -1.07 10.10 -25.03
C GLU A 20 -1.86 11.38 -25.36
N PRO A 21 -1.19 12.55 -25.46
CA PRO A 21 -1.86 13.83 -25.77
C PRO A 21 -2.78 13.77 -27.01
N GLN A 22 -2.41 12.98 -28.03
CA GLN A 22 -3.21 12.80 -29.24
C GLN A 22 -4.58 12.17 -28.93
N VAL A 23 -4.62 11.13 -28.09
CA VAL A 23 -5.87 10.49 -27.68
C VAL A 23 -6.73 11.48 -26.89
N LEU A 24 -6.10 12.26 -26.00
CA LEU A 24 -6.80 13.27 -25.21
C LEU A 24 -7.39 14.41 -26.07
N THR A 25 -6.70 14.78 -27.16
CA THR A 25 -7.22 15.72 -28.14
C THR A 25 -8.38 15.12 -28.94
N GLU A 26 -8.26 13.88 -29.40
CA GLU A 26 -9.26 13.23 -30.26
C GLU A 26 -10.54 12.87 -29.50
N GLU A 27 -10.43 12.32 -28.29
CA GLU A 27 -11.56 11.82 -27.52
C GLU A 27 -12.20 12.89 -26.63
N PHE A 28 -11.40 13.80 -26.07
CA PHE A 28 -11.85 14.77 -25.08
C PHE A 28 -11.74 16.23 -25.56
N GLY A 29 -11.25 16.47 -26.78
CA GLY A 29 -11.13 17.82 -27.34
C GLY A 29 -10.11 18.70 -26.64
N ILE A 30 -9.16 18.11 -25.90
CA ILE A 30 -8.14 18.86 -25.16
C ILE A 30 -7.10 19.42 -26.13
N VAL A 31 -6.81 20.71 -26.01
CA VAL A 31 -5.79 21.39 -26.81
C VAL A 31 -4.49 21.46 -26.01
N PHE A 32 -3.45 20.80 -26.52
CA PHE A 32 -2.09 20.90 -25.99
C PHE A 32 -1.29 21.96 -26.73
N THR A 33 -0.50 22.72 -25.99
CA THR A 33 0.53 23.62 -26.50
C THR A 33 1.91 23.02 -26.24
N GLU A 34 2.86 23.30 -27.13
CA GLU A 34 4.27 22.99 -26.88
C GLU A 34 4.86 24.06 -25.94
N ASP A 35 5.58 23.61 -24.92
CA ASP A 35 6.24 24.46 -23.94
C ASP A 35 7.61 23.86 -23.58
N VAL A 36 8.43 24.59 -22.82
CA VAL A 36 9.75 24.15 -22.36
C VAL A 36 9.95 24.59 -20.92
N ASP A 37 10.29 23.66 -20.05
CA ASP A 37 10.70 23.95 -18.68
C ASP A 37 12.14 23.47 -18.40
N GLU A 38 12.53 23.43 -17.13
CA GLU A 38 13.86 23.01 -16.68
C GLU A 38 14.17 21.52 -16.98
N LEU A 39 13.14 20.69 -17.17
CA LEU A 39 13.24 19.27 -17.51
C LEU A 39 13.21 19.02 -19.01
N GLY A 40 12.83 20.01 -19.82
CA GLY A 40 12.97 20.01 -21.27
C GLY A 40 11.67 20.32 -22.01
N PRO A 41 11.58 19.99 -23.31
CA PRO A 41 10.39 20.24 -24.10
C PRO A 41 9.22 19.35 -23.66
N LEU A 42 8.05 19.96 -23.53
CA LEU A 42 6.83 19.30 -23.09
C LEU A 42 5.61 19.74 -23.90
N LYS A 43 4.55 18.94 -23.80
CA LYS A 43 3.20 19.30 -24.20
C LYS A 43 2.37 19.56 -22.95
N LEU A 44 1.77 20.74 -22.88
CA LEU A 44 0.97 21.21 -21.76
C LEU A 44 -0.45 21.52 -22.22
N ALA A 45 -1.44 21.11 -21.45
CA ALA A 45 -2.79 21.69 -21.52
C ALA A 45 -3.21 22.11 -20.12
N VAL A 46 -3.70 23.35 -19.98
CA VAL A 46 -4.20 23.89 -18.70
C VAL A 46 -5.71 23.98 -18.76
N LEU A 47 -6.37 23.49 -17.73
CA LEU A 47 -7.81 23.27 -17.66
C LEU A 47 -8.35 23.80 -16.33
N GLU A 48 -9.31 24.70 -16.40
CA GLU A 48 -10.07 25.16 -15.21
C GLU A 48 -11.17 24.16 -14.88
N ARG A 49 -11.24 23.73 -13.62
CA ARG A 49 -12.19 22.73 -13.13
C ARG A 49 -12.83 23.15 -11.81
N SER A 50 -13.84 22.39 -11.38
CA SER A 50 -14.57 22.67 -10.13
C SER A 50 -13.69 22.57 -8.88
N PHE A 51 -12.53 21.94 -8.97
CA PHE A 51 -11.56 21.76 -7.90
C PHE A 51 -10.31 22.66 -8.06
N GLY A 52 -10.33 23.60 -9.01
CA GLY A 52 -9.21 24.49 -9.32
C GLY A 52 -8.58 24.23 -10.68
N THR A 53 -7.39 24.77 -10.88
CA THR A 53 -6.63 24.64 -12.12
C THR A 53 -5.93 23.28 -12.18
N MET A 54 -6.01 22.64 -13.35
CA MET A 54 -5.40 21.35 -13.64
C MET A 54 -4.50 21.46 -14.87
N GLY A 55 -3.32 20.86 -14.80
CA GLY A 55 -2.35 20.78 -15.88
C GLY A 55 -2.19 19.35 -16.37
N LEU A 56 -2.25 19.16 -17.68
CA LEU A 56 -1.95 17.90 -18.36
C LEU A 56 -0.58 18.02 -19.03
N VAL A 57 0.37 17.21 -18.60
CA VAL A 57 1.78 17.36 -18.96
C VAL A 57 2.32 16.07 -19.59
N ARG A 58 2.99 16.21 -20.73
CA ARG A 58 3.77 15.15 -21.37
C ARG A 58 5.12 15.69 -21.84
N TYR A 59 6.21 15.25 -21.22
CA TYR A 59 7.57 15.53 -21.72
C TYR A 59 7.86 14.76 -23.00
N VAL A 60 8.41 15.45 -24.02
CA VAL A 60 8.69 14.86 -25.34
C VAL A 60 9.70 13.72 -25.24
N ASP A 61 10.72 13.87 -24.39
CA ASP A 61 11.83 12.92 -24.24
C ASP A 61 11.63 11.90 -23.10
N SER A 62 10.47 11.93 -22.41
CA SER A 62 10.23 11.00 -21.31
C SER A 62 9.93 9.59 -21.80
N SER A 63 10.61 8.61 -21.20
CA SER A 63 10.42 7.17 -21.46
C SER A 63 9.09 6.64 -20.93
N MET A 64 8.43 7.37 -20.02
CA MET A 64 7.10 7.02 -19.52
C MET A 64 6.06 7.30 -20.59
N ARG A 65 5.14 6.35 -20.81
CA ARG A 65 4.01 6.53 -21.71
C ARG A 65 2.83 7.17 -20.97
N GLY A 66 2.08 8.01 -21.66
CA GLY A 66 0.89 8.66 -21.15
C GLY A 66 1.10 10.09 -20.61
N THR A 67 0.02 10.69 -20.13
CA THR A 67 -0.06 12.12 -19.77
C THR A 67 -0.24 12.27 -18.27
N ALA A 68 0.69 12.98 -17.63
CA ALA A 68 0.61 13.29 -16.21
C ALA A 68 -0.41 14.39 -15.95
N VAL A 69 -1.13 14.27 -14.85
CA VAL A 69 -2.11 15.24 -14.37
C VAL A 69 -1.53 15.89 -13.12
N TYR A 70 -1.50 17.20 -13.12
CA TYR A 70 -1.10 18.05 -12.01
C TYR A 70 -2.29 18.93 -11.63
N VAL A 71 -2.36 19.29 -10.36
CA VAL A 71 -3.34 20.25 -9.83
C VAL A 71 -2.63 21.27 -8.98
N ASP A 72 -3.28 22.41 -8.76
CA ASP A 72 -2.83 23.41 -7.80
C ASP A 72 -2.48 22.76 -6.44
N GLU A 73 -1.39 23.19 -5.80
CA GLU A 73 -0.99 22.71 -4.47
C GLU A 73 -2.08 22.88 -3.40
N ALA A 74 -2.91 23.91 -3.52
CA ALA A 74 -4.03 24.13 -2.61
C ALA A 74 -5.26 23.25 -2.91
N ALA A 75 -5.24 22.48 -4.00
CA ALA A 75 -6.37 21.65 -4.39
C ALA A 75 -6.57 20.45 -3.45
N ASP A 76 -7.83 20.16 -3.13
CA ASP A 76 -8.20 18.91 -2.48
C ASP A 76 -7.95 17.75 -3.46
N LEU A 77 -6.89 16.98 -3.21
CA LEU A 77 -6.44 15.90 -4.08
C LEU A 77 -7.49 14.79 -4.25
N GLU A 78 -8.34 14.55 -3.25
CA GLU A 78 -9.36 13.50 -3.35
C GLU A 78 -10.55 13.97 -4.21
N LEU A 79 -11.01 15.20 -3.99
CA LEU A 79 -12.02 15.83 -4.83
C LEU A 79 -11.54 15.93 -6.28
N ALA A 80 -10.30 16.38 -6.48
CA ALA A 80 -9.67 16.49 -7.79
C ALA A 80 -9.54 15.11 -8.46
N HIS A 81 -9.03 14.10 -7.76
CA HIS A 81 -8.92 12.75 -8.30
C HIS A 81 -10.29 12.19 -8.72
N ARG A 82 -11.31 12.29 -7.85
CA ARG A 82 -12.66 11.81 -8.16
C ARG A 82 -13.26 12.53 -9.37
N ALA A 83 -13.07 13.85 -9.45
CA ALA A 83 -13.55 14.64 -10.56
C ALA A 83 -12.85 14.24 -11.88
N VAL A 84 -11.52 14.10 -11.88
CA VAL A 84 -10.75 13.68 -13.05
C VAL A 84 -11.16 12.28 -13.52
N VAL A 85 -11.24 11.30 -12.60
CA VAL A 85 -11.68 9.95 -12.94
C VAL A 85 -13.09 9.94 -13.53
N SER A 86 -14.01 10.72 -12.95
CA SER A 86 -15.38 10.81 -13.44
C SER A 86 -15.48 11.53 -14.78
N GLU A 87 -14.70 12.59 -14.99
CA GLU A 87 -14.77 13.43 -16.20
C GLU A 87 -14.21 12.68 -17.41
N PHE A 88 -13.07 12.02 -17.25
CA PHE A 88 -12.44 11.25 -18.33
C PHE A 88 -12.96 9.80 -18.42
N GLY A 89 -13.90 9.40 -17.56
CA GLY A 89 -14.43 8.04 -17.53
C GLY A 89 -13.35 6.98 -17.27
N LEU A 90 -12.33 7.33 -16.47
CA LEU A 90 -11.14 6.48 -16.29
C LEU A 90 -11.49 5.22 -15.51
N THR A 91 -10.95 4.10 -15.96
CA THR A 91 -10.90 2.86 -15.20
C THR A 91 -9.51 2.64 -14.63
N GLY A 92 -9.36 1.66 -13.73
CA GLY A 92 -8.03 1.30 -13.20
C GLY A 92 -7.03 0.83 -14.27
N GLN A 93 -7.50 0.45 -15.47
CA GLN A 93 -6.61 0.08 -16.58
C GLN A 93 -6.07 1.29 -17.34
N ASP A 94 -6.70 2.46 -17.19
CA ASP A 94 -6.35 3.70 -17.90
C ASP A 94 -5.39 4.58 -17.08
N ILE A 95 -5.14 4.22 -15.83
CA ILE A 95 -4.28 4.94 -14.88
C ILE A 95 -3.01 4.13 -14.64
N SER A 96 -1.86 4.75 -14.88
CA SER A 96 -0.57 4.13 -14.60
C SER A 96 -0.16 4.27 -13.14
N TRP A 97 -0.48 5.42 -12.52
CA TRP A 97 -0.36 5.66 -11.08
C TRP A 97 -1.26 6.84 -10.70
N ALA A 98 -1.63 6.94 -9.42
CA ALA A 98 -2.27 8.12 -8.84
C ALA A 98 -1.47 8.54 -7.61
N ALA A 99 -1.23 9.84 -7.42
CA ALA A 99 -0.59 10.39 -6.24
C ALA A 99 -1.49 10.17 -5.03
N ARG A 100 -1.41 8.96 -4.46
CA ARG A 100 -2.09 8.57 -3.25
C ARG A 100 -1.12 8.10 -2.16
N THR A 101 0.20 8.28 -2.34
CA THR A 101 1.23 7.76 -1.41
C THR A 101 2.17 8.83 -0.84
N ALA A 102 2.74 9.74 -1.64
CA ALA A 102 3.71 10.73 -1.14
C ALA A 102 3.08 11.83 -0.26
N GLY A 103 1.98 12.45 -0.74
CA GLY A 103 1.22 13.42 0.06
C GLY A 103 0.60 12.81 1.31
N LEU A 104 0.16 11.54 1.22
CA LEU A 104 -0.41 10.81 2.35
C LEU A 104 0.65 10.49 3.42
N LEU A 105 1.86 10.08 3.01
CA LEU A 105 2.96 9.84 3.93
C LEU A 105 3.41 11.12 4.63
N ASN A 106 3.51 12.24 3.89
CA ASN A 106 3.84 13.54 4.48
C ASN A 106 2.74 14.01 5.44
N ALA A 107 1.46 13.88 5.06
CA ALA A 107 0.34 14.20 5.94
C ALA A 107 0.40 13.41 7.27
N VAL A 108 0.70 12.10 7.20
CA VAL A 108 0.90 11.27 8.39
C VAL A 108 2.12 11.73 9.20
N ARG A 109 3.23 12.12 8.57
CA ARG A 109 4.46 12.54 9.27
C ARG A 109 4.31 13.92 9.94
N ASP A 110 3.65 14.86 9.28
CA ASP A 110 3.61 16.27 9.68
C ASP A 110 2.45 16.60 10.63
N ASN A 111 1.37 15.79 10.62
CA ASN A 111 0.22 16.02 11.49
C ASN A 111 0.35 15.27 12.83
N ALA A 112 0.67 16.01 13.90
CA ALA A 112 0.86 15.44 15.24
C ALA A 112 -0.36 14.71 15.79
N ARG A 113 -1.58 15.22 15.54
CA ARG A 113 -2.82 14.60 16.00
C ARG A 113 -3.07 13.29 15.25
N LEU A 114 -2.88 13.30 13.95
CA LEU A 114 -3.01 12.11 13.12
C LEU A 114 -2.01 11.01 13.54
N ARG A 115 -0.77 11.37 13.91
CA ARG A 115 0.20 10.41 14.46
C ARG A 115 -0.26 9.78 15.77
N GLU A 116 -0.81 10.58 16.67
CA GLU A 116 -1.35 10.10 17.95
C GLU A 116 -2.51 9.13 17.72
N VAL A 117 -3.44 9.49 16.84
CA VAL A 117 -4.59 8.65 16.50
C VAL A 117 -4.14 7.35 15.82
N LEU A 118 -3.26 7.40 14.81
CA LEU A 118 -2.76 6.18 14.15
C LEU A 118 -1.96 5.29 15.10
N ALA A 119 -1.26 5.86 16.08
CA ALA A 119 -0.56 5.08 17.10
C ALA A 119 -1.54 4.26 17.95
N SER A 120 -2.78 4.73 18.20
CA SER A 120 -3.77 3.92 18.94
C SER A 120 -4.20 2.65 18.18
N PHE A 121 -4.01 2.63 16.86
CA PHE A 121 -4.21 1.46 15.99
C PHE A 121 -2.94 0.62 15.77
N GLY A 122 -1.85 0.91 16.49
CA GLY A 122 -0.59 0.19 16.33
C GLY A 122 0.22 0.60 15.10
N PHE A 123 -0.08 1.76 14.49
CA PHE A 123 0.70 2.33 13.39
C PHE A 123 1.37 3.63 13.84
N ASP A 124 2.56 3.51 14.41
CA ASP A 124 3.31 4.65 14.95
C ASP A 124 4.53 4.94 14.07
N VAL A 125 4.45 6.03 13.28
CA VAL A 125 5.54 6.47 12.41
C VAL A 125 6.77 6.95 13.16
N SER A 126 6.64 7.34 14.44
CA SER A 126 7.81 7.69 15.27
C SER A 126 8.66 6.46 15.60
N ARG A 127 8.09 5.26 15.46
CA ARG A 127 8.76 3.97 15.62
C ARG A 127 9.31 3.40 14.31
N ALA A 128 9.23 4.14 13.20
CA ALA A 128 9.71 3.68 11.89
C ALA A 128 11.15 3.18 11.97
N GLY A 129 12.07 3.93 12.60
CA GLY A 129 13.43 3.53 13.02
C GLY A 129 14.30 2.79 11.99
N VAL A 130 15.58 2.57 12.26
CA VAL A 130 16.34 1.53 11.53
C VAL A 130 16.79 0.52 12.57
N ARG A 131 16.33 -0.72 12.43
CA ARG A 131 16.95 -1.89 13.07
C ARG A 131 17.49 -2.75 11.96
N GLY A 132 18.80 -2.96 11.99
CA GLY A 132 19.48 -3.92 11.14
C GLY A 132 19.33 -3.72 9.64
N THR A 133 19.75 -4.74 8.89
CA THR A 133 19.65 -4.78 7.43
C THR A 133 18.45 -5.63 7.05
N ALA A 134 17.37 -4.99 6.58
CA ALA A 134 16.20 -5.67 6.07
C ALA A 134 16.24 -5.76 4.54
N SER A 135 15.83 -6.90 3.98
CA SER A 135 15.68 -7.11 2.54
C SER A 135 14.50 -8.02 2.22
N ILE A 136 14.10 -8.01 0.96
CA ILE A 136 13.14 -8.96 0.38
C ILE A 136 13.79 -9.71 -0.79
N GLU A 137 13.29 -10.90 -1.10
CA GLU A 137 13.84 -11.79 -2.13
C GLU A 137 13.95 -11.13 -3.52
N SER A 138 12.98 -10.29 -3.90
CA SER A 138 13.02 -9.51 -5.15
C SER A 138 14.13 -8.46 -5.22
N GLY A 139 14.76 -8.11 -4.09
CA GLY A 139 15.78 -7.07 -4.01
C GLY A 139 15.25 -5.64 -4.10
N LEU A 140 13.92 -5.45 -4.16
CA LEU A 140 13.32 -4.12 -4.12
C LEU A 140 13.68 -3.40 -2.80
N PRO A 141 13.92 -2.08 -2.84
CA PRO A 141 14.25 -1.33 -1.64
C PRO A 141 13.08 -1.33 -0.64
N LEU A 142 13.43 -1.33 0.65
CA LEU A 142 12.48 -1.21 1.76
C LEU A 142 12.68 0.14 2.46
N GLU A 143 11.65 0.98 2.47
CA GLU A 143 11.60 2.18 3.32
C GLU A 143 10.86 1.86 4.62
N PRO A 144 11.47 2.03 5.81
CA PRO A 144 10.76 1.93 7.08
C PRO A 144 9.63 2.96 7.16
N LEU A 145 8.42 2.47 7.42
CA LEU A 145 7.19 3.27 7.39
C LEU A 145 6.68 3.58 8.80
N ALA A 146 6.52 2.57 9.63
CA ALA A 146 5.99 2.67 10.99
C ALA A 146 6.39 1.44 11.83
N GLY A 147 6.13 1.50 13.14
CA GLY A 147 6.20 0.33 14.02
C GLY A 147 4.99 0.25 14.95
N ASP A 148 4.74 -0.94 15.49
CA ASP A 148 3.70 -1.18 16.49
C ASP A 148 4.31 -1.28 17.92
N PHE A 149 3.45 -1.55 18.92
CA PHE A 149 3.89 -1.71 20.31
C PHE A 149 4.43 -3.11 20.65
N ALA A 150 4.14 -4.11 19.84
CA ALA A 150 4.67 -5.48 19.98
C ALA A 150 6.10 -5.59 19.41
N GLY A 151 6.53 -4.61 18.62
CA GLY A 151 7.84 -4.57 17.97
C GLY A 151 7.80 -4.93 16.49
N GLY A 152 6.61 -5.15 15.92
CA GLY A 152 6.40 -5.31 14.49
C GLY A 152 6.59 -4.00 13.73
N ARG A 153 6.84 -4.12 12.42
CA ARG A 153 7.30 -3.04 11.56
C ARG A 153 6.62 -3.05 10.20
N PHE A 154 6.33 -1.86 9.70
CA PHE A 154 5.76 -1.64 8.38
C PHE A 154 6.84 -1.08 7.45
N TYR A 155 6.82 -1.54 6.21
CA TYR A 155 7.74 -1.11 5.16
C TYR A 155 6.97 -0.75 3.89
N LEU A 156 7.44 0.28 3.19
CA LEU A 156 7.07 0.50 1.80
C LEU A 156 8.07 -0.24 0.91
N CYS A 157 7.56 -1.11 0.03
CA CYS A 157 8.37 -1.92 -0.89
C CYS A 157 8.43 -1.27 -2.27
N GLY A 158 9.64 -1.11 -2.80
CA GLY A 158 9.90 -0.53 -4.12
C GLY A 158 10.28 0.94 -4.08
N ASP A 159 10.56 1.49 -5.27
CA ASP A 159 11.03 2.85 -5.43
C ASP A 159 9.96 3.90 -5.11
N ALA A 160 10.37 5.02 -4.51
CA ALA A 160 9.47 6.08 -4.05
C ALA A 160 8.69 6.77 -5.18
N GLU A 161 9.05 6.52 -6.43
CA GLU A 161 8.40 7.06 -7.61
C GLU A 161 7.09 6.33 -7.96
N TRP A 162 6.88 5.10 -7.45
CA TRP A 162 5.75 4.24 -7.84
C TRP A 162 4.80 4.03 -6.64
N GLU A 163 3.59 3.51 -6.89
CA GLU A 163 2.73 3.10 -5.79
C GLU A 163 3.36 1.89 -5.08
N ARG A 164 3.72 2.10 -3.81
CA ARG A 164 4.49 1.12 -3.04
C ARG A 164 3.57 0.26 -2.19
N GLN A 165 3.76 -1.04 -2.32
CA GLN A 165 3.08 -2.03 -1.50
C GLN A 165 3.56 -1.91 -0.05
N VAL A 166 2.70 -2.31 0.88
CA VAL A 166 3.03 -2.27 2.31
C VAL A 166 3.25 -3.69 2.80
N LEU A 167 4.46 -3.92 3.32
CA LEU A 167 4.85 -5.15 3.98
C LEU A 167 4.84 -4.93 5.50
N TYR A 168 4.37 -5.93 6.23
CA TYR A 168 4.50 -6.01 7.67
C TYR A 168 5.46 -7.14 8.04
N ALA A 169 6.32 -6.91 9.04
CA ALA A 169 7.17 -7.90 9.66
C ALA A 169 6.95 -7.86 11.18
N SER A 170 6.52 -8.97 11.77
CA SER A 170 6.22 -9.10 13.20
C SER A 170 7.50 -9.29 14.01
N ALA A 171 7.44 -9.07 15.33
CA ALA A 171 8.59 -9.34 16.21
C ALA A 171 8.85 -10.85 16.38
N GLU A 172 7.85 -11.68 16.05
CA GLU A 172 7.83 -13.14 16.19
C GLU A 172 8.40 -13.88 14.97
N GLY A 173 8.86 -13.16 13.95
CA GLY A 173 9.49 -13.77 12.77
C GLY A 173 8.52 -14.10 11.64
N GLN A 174 7.36 -13.44 11.56
CA GLN A 174 6.42 -13.58 10.45
C GLN A 174 6.37 -12.31 9.60
N ALA A 175 6.30 -12.42 8.28
CA ALA A 175 6.26 -11.28 7.39
C ALA A 175 5.46 -11.53 6.11
N GLY A 176 5.01 -10.43 5.48
CA GLY A 176 4.31 -10.48 4.22
C GLY A 176 3.62 -9.17 3.87
N LEU A 177 3.10 -9.11 2.65
CA LEU A 177 2.32 -8.00 2.16
C LEU A 177 0.97 -7.94 2.88
N ILE A 178 0.60 -6.73 3.32
CA ILE A 178 -0.70 -6.48 3.95
C ILE A 178 -1.59 -5.57 3.09
N ALA A 179 -1.00 -4.82 2.15
CA ALA A 179 -1.72 -3.92 1.27
C ALA A 179 -0.92 -3.60 0.01
N SER A 180 -1.63 -3.17 -1.03
CA SER A 180 -1.06 -2.78 -2.33
C SER A 180 -0.59 -1.32 -2.33
N SER A 181 -0.99 -0.52 -1.34
CA SER A 181 -0.58 0.87 -1.17
C SER A 181 -0.69 1.35 0.28
N LEU A 182 -0.05 2.50 0.59
CA LEU A 182 -0.18 3.15 1.90
C LEU A 182 -1.64 3.46 2.26
N ARG A 183 -2.43 3.90 1.28
CA ARG A 183 -3.86 4.17 1.49
C ARG A 183 -4.59 2.91 1.93
N GLU A 184 -4.38 1.80 1.21
CA GLU A 184 -5.04 0.54 1.53
C GLU A 184 -4.55 -0.01 2.89
N ALA A 185 -3.28 0.21 3.26
CA ALA A 185 -2.76 -0.13 4.57
C ALA A 185 -3.41 0.68 5.70
N LEU A 186 -3.58 1.99 5.52
CA LEU A 186 -4.26 2.83 6.52
C LEU A 186 -5.75 2.47 6.63
N GLN A 187 -6.43 2.21 5.52
CA GLN A 187 -7.80 1.70 5.52
C GLN A 187 -7.91 0.37 6.29
N LEU A 188 -6.94 -0.54 6.12
CA LEU A 188 -6.89 -1.80 6.85
C LEU A 188 -6.69 -1.58 8.35
N VAL A 189 -5.65 -0.82 8.75
CA VAL A 189 -5.29 -0.61 10.15
C VAL A 189 -6.40 0.11 10.93
N ILE A 190 -7.06 1.09 10.30
CA ILE A 190 -8.16 1.85 10.91
C ILE A 190 -9.46 1.03 10.89
N GLY A 191 -9.78 0.44 9.74
CA GLY A 191 -11.07 -0.21 9.48
C GLY A 191 -11.18 -1.64 10.00
N LEU A 192 -10.06 -2.29 10.28
CA LEU A 192 -9.97 -3.62 10.86
C LEU A 192 -8.95 -3.63 12.02
N PRO A 193 -9.31 -3.07 13.19
CA PRO A 193 -8.46 -3.18 14.38
C PRO A 193 -8.14 -4.65 14.68
N SER A 194 -6.93 -4.94 15.17
CA SER A 194 -6.46 -6.31 15.38
C SER A 194 -6.49 -7.20 14.13
N TRP A 195 -6.21 -6.63 12.96
CA TRP A 195 -6.17 -7.38 11.69
C TRP A 195 -5.24 -8.59 11.72
N GLN A 196 -4.20 -8.59 12.57
CA GLN A 196 -3.29 -9.73 12.74
C GLN A 196 -4.03 -10.97 13.25
N ASP A 197 -4.97 -10.81 14.17
CA ASP A 197 -5.78 -11.91 14.70
C ASP A 197 -6.69 -12.51 13.62
N CYS A 198 -7.07 -11.69 12.62
CA CYS A 198 -7.88 -12.14 11.49
C CYS A 198 -7.11 -13.07 10.53
N LEU A 199 -5.78 -13.09 10.57
CA LEU A 199 -4.96 -14.04 9.80
C LEU A 199 -5.00 -15.47 10.38
N THR A 200 -5.27 -15.60 11.68
CA THR A 200 -5.31 -16.90 12.38
C THR A 200 -6.73 -17.43 12.58
N CYS A 201 -7.72 -16.56 12.62
CA CYS A 201 -9.13 -16.93 12.79
C CYS A 201 -9.85 -17.00 11.44
N ALA A 202 -10.21 -18.21 10.99
CA ALA A 202 -10.94 -18.47 9.73
C ALA A 202 -12.34 -17.79 9.61
N GLY A 203 -12.77 -17.05 10.63
CA GLY A 203 -13.96 -16.19 10.59
C GLY A 203 -13.60 -14.87 11.26
N GLY A 204 -13.27 -13.86 10.45
CA GLY A 204 -12.83 -12.56 10.92
C GLY A 204 -13.70 -12.01 12.05
N VAL A 205 -13.07 -11.54 13.11
CA VAL A 205 -13.77 -10.92 14.23
C VAL A 205 -14.22 -9.53 13.78
N ARG A 206 -15.53 -9.30 13.73
CA ARG A 206 -16.07 -7.96 13.50
C ARG A 206 -15.92 -7.16 14.78
N ILE A 207 -15.12 -6.11 14.73
CA ILE A 207 -14.91 -5.18 15.85
C ILE A 207 -15.63 -3.87 15.53
N ASP A 208 -16.34 -3.31 16.49
CA ASP A 208 -16.93 -1.99 16.33
C ASP A 208 -15.82 -0.93 16.19
N LEU A 209 -15.93 -0.10 15.17
CA LEU A 209 -15.02 1.01 14.96
C LEU A 209 -15.16 2.03 16.10
N THR A 210 -14.03 2.47 16.63
CA THR A 210 -13.96 3.42 17.73
C THR A 210 -14.16 4.86 17.24
N ALA A 211 -14.36 5.81 18.16
CA ALA A 211 -14.38 7.24 17.83
C ALA A 211 -13.07 7.68 17.12
N ASP A 212 -11.95 7.12 17.55
CA ASP A 212 -10.63 7.33 16.93
C ASP A 212 -10.60 6.91 15.46
N ALA A 213 -11.38 5.91 15.05
CA ALA A 213 -11.41 5.43 13.67
C ALA A 213 -12.15 6.42 12.75
N ALA A 214 -13.22 7.03 13.26
CA ALA A 214 -13.93 8.11 12.58
C ALA A 214 -13.04 9.35 12.45
N GLU A 215 -12.33 9.72 13.53
CA GLU A 215 -11.39 10.84 13.52
C GLU A 215 -10.24 10.62 12.52
N ALA A 216 -9.64 9.43 12.50
CA ALA A 216 -8.57 9.10 11.56
C ALA A 216 -9.05 9.17 10.10
N SER A 217 -10.23 8.62 9.82
CA SER A 217 -10.87 8.65 8.50
C SER A 217 -11.14 10.08 8.04
N GLU A 218 -11.64 10.94 8.94
CA GLU A 218 -11.90 12.36 8.64
C GLU A 218 -10.59 13.12 8.37
N LEU A 219 -9.59 13.00 9.26
CA LEU A 219 -8.30 13.67 9.12
C LEU A 219 -7.54 13.28 7.84
N LEU A 220 -7.72 12.03 7.39
CA LEU A 220 -7.08 11.51 6.18
C LEU A 220 -7.93 11.65 4.93
N SER A 221 -9.20 12.08 5.06
CA SER A 221 -10.21 11.98 4.01
C SER A 221 -10.18 10.59 3.37
N LEU A 222 -10.40 9.56 4.20
CA LEU A 222 -10.40 8.16 3.79
C LEU A 222 -11.78 7.55 3.94
N ASP A 223 -12.36 7.10 2.84
CA ASP A 223 -13.46 6.16 2.89
C ASP A 223 -12.97 4.82 3.44
N LEU A 224 -13.57 4.35 4.55
CA LEU A 224 -13.30 3.03 5.11
C LEU A 224 -14.20 1.99 4.45
N PRO A 225 -13.65 1.02 3.70
CA PRO A 225 -14.42 -0.09 3.16
C PRO A 225 -15.04 -0.95 4.29
N PRO A 226 -16.11 -1.70 4.00
CA PRO A 226 -16.62 -2.72 4.91
C PRO A 226 -15.53 -3.72 5.34
N GLN A 227 -15.59 -4.22 6.57
CA GLN A 227 -14.57 -5.12 7.14
C GLN A 227 -14.35 -6.40 6.34
N ASP A 228 -15.37 -6.94 5.69
CA ASP A 228 -15.26 -8.10 4.80
C ASP A 228 -14.43 -7.78 3.55
N VAL A 229 -14.55 -6.56 3.03
CA VAL A 229 -13.72 -6.09 1.91
C VAL A 229 -12.26 -5.93 2.36
N LEU A 230 -12.03 -5.37 3.55
CA LEU A 230 -10.69 -5.23 4.13
C LEU A 230 -10.02 -6.59 4.38
N LEU A 231 -10.76 -7.54 4.94
CA LEU A 231 -10.27 -8.90 5.18
C LEU A 231 -9.91 -9.61 3.86
N ASN A 232 -10.76 -9.49 2.83
CA ASN A 232 -10.48 -10.07 1.52
C ASN A 232 -9.22 -9.45 0.88
N ARG A 233 -9.03 -8.13 1.02
CA ARG A 233 -7.82 -7.45 0.53
C ARG A 233 -6.57 -7.89 1.28
N LEU A 234 -6.65 -8.04 2.60
CA LEU A 234 -5.57 -8.56 3.42
C LEU A 234 -5.17 -9.98 2.97
N HIS A 235 -6.13 -10.91 2.87
CA HIS A 235 -5.84 -12.26 2.37
C HIS A 235 -5.24 -12.26 0.96
N ALA A 236 -5.75 -11.41 0.08
CA ALA A 236 -5.22 -11.28 -1.28
C ALA A 236 -3.80 -10.69 -1.29
N ALA A 237 -3.46 -9.79 -0.38
CA ALA A 237 -2.11 -9.25 -0.24
C ALA A 237 -1.15 -10.33 0.29
N VAL A 238 -1.52 -11.01 1.38
CA VAL A 238 -0.73 -12.08 2.00
C VAL A 238 -0.44 -13.18 0.99
N ALA A 239 -1.43 -13.62 0.22
CA ALA A 239 -1.27 -14.65 -0.81
C ALA A 239 -0.29 -14.27 -1.95
N ARG A 240 0.00 -12.97 -2.16
CA ARG A 240 0.98 -12.48 -3.14
C ARG A 240 2.39 -12.35 -2.58
N SER A 241 2.60 -12.57 -1.29
CA SER A 241 3.89 -12.31 -0.64
C SER A 241 4.99 -13.22 -1.19
N ALA A 242 4.73 -14.52 -1.29
CA ALA A 242 5.70 -15.46 -1.84
C ALA A 242 5.61 -15.54 -3.38
N PRO A 243 6.75 -15.66 -4.11
CA PRO A 243 8.12 -15.74 -3.59
C PRO A 243 8.83 -14.37 -3.46
N GLU A 244 8.32 -13.31 -4.07
CA GLU A 244 9.08 -12.06 -4.30
C GLU A 244 9.25 -11.17 -3.06
N PHE A 245 8.39 -11.31 -2.07
CA PHE A 245 8.35 -10.49 -0.85
C PHE A 245 8.67 -11.28 0.42
N VAL A 246 9.37 -12.42 0.27
CA VAL A 246 9.94 -13.14 1.42
C VAL A 246 10.95 -12.21 2.10
N PHE A 247 10.68 -11.88 3.37
CA PHE A 247 11.46 -10.92 4.16
C PHE A 247 12.61 -11.60 4.89
N ARG A 248 13.75 -10.90 4.94
CA ARG A 248 14.94 -11.32 5.69
C ARG A 248 15.52 -10.14 6.46
N ASP A 249 16.03 -10.41 7.66
CA ASP A 249 16.85 -9.47 8.42
C ASP A 249 18.12 -10.17 8.97
N GLU A 250 18.82 -9.56 9.93
CA GLU A 250 20.00 -10.15 10.57
C GLU A 250 19.75 -11.49 11.29
N THR A 251 18.49 -11.79 11.64
CA THR A 251 18.09 -13.02 12.34
C THR A 251 17.77 -14.17 11.40
N GLY A 252 17.47 -13.86 10.13
CA GLY A 252 17.21 -14.85 9.08
C GLY A 252 15.96 -14.56 8.26
N GLU A 253 15.44 -15.61 7.65
CA GLU A 253 14.20 -15.59 6.86
C GLU A 253 12.97 -15.63 7.78
N TYR A 254 11.99 -14.80 7.46
CA TYR A 254 10.71 -14.78 8.18
C TYR A 254 9.72 -15.74 7.53
N GLU A 255 8.87 -16.36 8.34
CA GLU A 255 7.74 -17.16 7.88
C GLU A 255 6.65 -16.27 7.24
N GLY A 256 5.81 -16.83 6.37
CA GLY A 256 4.71 -16.09 5.75
C GLY A 256 3.61 -15.69 6.75
N LEU A 257 2.98 -14.53 6.51
CA LEU A 257 1.80 -14.04 7.25
C LEU A 257 0.50 -14.84 7.00
N ASP A 258 0.58 -16.04 6.41
CA ASP A 258 -0.59 -16.79 5.93
C ASP A 258 -1.33 -17.59 7.01
N GLY A 259 -0.93 -17.44 8.29
CA GLY A 259 -1.55 -18.18 9.40
C GLY A 259 -1.33 -19.70 9.31
N SER A 260 -0.57 -20.19 8.33
CA SER A 260 -0.32 -21.61 8.09
C SER A 260 0.82 -22.16 8.93
N SER A 261 1.00 -21.70 10.17
CA SER A 261 1.59 -22.56 11.20
C SER A 261 0.56 -23.61 11.62
N LEU A 262 0.00 -24.36 10.66
CA LEU A 262 -0.45 -25.70 10.99
C LEU A 262 0.82 -26.44 11.40
N PRO A 263 0.95 -26.93 12.65
CA PRO A 263 1.98 -27.90 12.93
C PRO A 263 1.77 -29.02 11.90
N GLU A 264 2.81 -29.34 11.14
CA GLU A 264 2.83 -30.54 10.32
C GLU A 264 2.60 -31.74 11.24
N THR A 265 1.34 -32.05 11.51
CA THR A 265 0.93 -33.37 11.97
C THR A 265 0.97 -34.24 10.72
N SER A 266 2.20 -34.53 10.29
CA SER A 266 2.46 -35.73 9.52
C SER A 266 2.26 -36.91 10.48
N PRO A 267 1.19 -37.73 10.38
CA PRO A 267 1.31 -39.09 10.85
C PRO A 267 2.31 -39.76 9.92
N LYS A 268 3.53 -40.02 10.39
CA LYS A 268 4.43 -40.95 9.70
C LYS A 268 3.75 -42.31 9.66
N THR A 269 3.14 -42.60 8.53
CA THR A 269 2.66 -43.92 8.14
C THR A 269 3.83 -44.89 8.13
N GLY A 270 3.65 -46.05 8.78
CA GLY A 270 4.29 -47.30 8.35
C GLY A 270 5.75 -47.52 8.74
N GLY A 271 5.97 -47.88 10.00
CA GLY A 271 7.18 -48.57 10.45
C GLY A 271 6.82 -49.88 11.12
N HIS A 272 6.60 -50.93 10.33
CA HIS A 272 6.45 -52.30 10.80
C HIS A 272 7.78 -52.74 11.43
N VAL A 273 7.84 -52.85 12.76
CA VAL A 273 8.89 -53.63 13.45
C VAL A 273 8.19 -54.64 14.33
N GLY A 274 8.11 -55.85 13.80
CA GLY A 274 7.75 -57.03 14.57
C GLY A 274 8.90 -57.45 15.49
N TYR A 275 8.49 -58.27 16.46
CA TYR A 275 9.25 -59.19 17.30
C TYR A 275 9.71 -58.72 18.69
N GLY A 276 9.18 -59.39 19.72
CA GLY A 276 9.74 -59.37 21.07
C GLY A 276 8.77 -59.60 22.24
N ARG A 277 7.68 -60.37 22.10
CA ARG A 277 6.90 -60.80 23.28
C ARG A 277 7.75 -61.80 24.08
N ARG A 278 8.30 -61.37 25.23
CA ARG A 278 8.81 -62.29 26.26
C ARG A 278 7.61 -62.92 26.94
N GLU A 279 7.43 -64.23 26.73
CA GLU A 279 6.51 -65.03 27.52
C GLU A 279 7.09 -65.24 28.93
N ALA A 280 6.25 -64.97 29.92
CA ALA A 280 6.49 -65.30 31.30
C ALA A 280 6.23 -66.80 31.50
N SER A 281 7.29 -67.60 31.68
CA SER A 281 7.17 -68.94 32.25
C SER A 281 6.99 -68.82 33.75
N GLY A 282 5.75 -68.96 34.20
CA GLY A 282 5.46 -69.50 35.51
C GLY A 282 5.48 -71.02 35.44
N THR A 283 6.27 -71.67 36.28
CA THR A 283 6.01 -73.05 36.69
C THR A 283 6.38 -73.17 38.16
N ILE A 284 5.33 -73.40 38.93
CA ILE A 284 5.35 -73.86 40.31
C ILE A 284 5.60 -75.37 40.25
N GLN A 285 6.66 -75.83 40.91
CA GLN A 285 6.67 -77.06 41.72
C GLN A 285 7.82 -76.99 42.72
#